data_AF-A0A535A5Y8-F1
#
_entry.id   AF-A0A535A5Y8-F1
#
_cell.length_a   1.000
_cell.length_b   1.000
_cell.length_c   1.000
_cell.angle_alpha   90.00
_cell.angle_beta   90.00
_cell.angle_gamma   90.00
#
_symmetry.space_group_name_H-M   'P 1'
#
loop_
_entity.id
_entity.type
_entity.pdbx_description
1 polymer ?
#
loop_
_entity_poly.entity_id
_entity_poly.type
_entity_poly.pdbx_seq_one_letter_code
_entity_poly.pdbx_strand_id
1 'polypeptide(L)'
;MVLSDRDIRAEIAAGRIVIDPYIPEAVQPSSVDLHLDRRFRVFRNSRYPYIDVRAEQPELTELVEIGGDEPFILHPGEFVLGSTFERVELPDDVVARLEGKSSLGRLGLLIHSTAGYVDPGWEGNLTLELS
;
A
#
# COMPACT_ATOMS: atom_id res chain seq x y z
N MET A 1 18.48 10.40 5.67
CA MET A 1 18.86 10.65 4.26
C MET A 1 17.73 10.12 3.40
N VAL A 2 17.37 10.78 2.30
CA VAL A 2 16.37 10.29 1.33
C VAL A 2 17.12 9.92 0.05
N LEU A 3 16.84 8.75 -0.51
CA LEU A 3 17.48 8.30 -1.74
C LEU A 3 16.97 9.12 -2.93
N SER A 4 17.89 9.56 -3.79
CA SER A 4 17.54 10.16 -5.08
C SER A 4 17.08 9.08 -6.07
N ASP A 5 16.43 9.48 -7.16
CA ASP A 5 16.12 8.60 -8.29
C ASP A 5 17.30 7.75 -8.76
N ARG A 6 18.49 8.35 -8.87
CA ARG A 6 19.73 7.67 -9.26
C ARG A 6 20.12 6.61 -8.23
N ASP A 7 20.03 6.94 -6.96
CA ASP A 7 20.44 6.04 -5.87
C ASP A 7 19.41 4.89 -5.73
N ILE A 8 18.10 5.18 -5.85
CA ILE A 8 17.04 4.17 -5.92
C ILE A 8 17.32 3.17 -7.06
N ARG A 9 17.61 3.68 -8.26
CA ARG A 9 17.94 2.82 -9.41
C ARG A 9 19.19 1.98 -9.17
N ALA A 10 20.20 2.53 -8.49
CA ALA A 10 21.41 1.81 -8.15
C ALA A 10 21.14 0.67 -7.13
N GLU A 11 20.35 0.93 -6.09
CA GLU A 11 19.95 -0.07 -5.10
C GLU A 11 19.11 -1.19 -5.71
N ILE A 12 18.20 -0.86 -6.63
CA ILE A 12 17.42 -1.85 -7.39
C ILE A 12 18.30 -2.67 -8.31
N ALA A 13 19.21 -2.03 -9.06
CA ALA A 13 20.15 -2.73 -9.94
C ALA A 13 21.12 -3.64 -9.17
N ALA A 14 21.47 -3.27 -7.94
CA ALA A 14 22.25 -4.08 -7.02
C ALA A 14 21.45 -5.22 -6.37
N GLY A 15 20.13 -5.27 -6.56
CA GLY A 15 19.24 -6.26 -5.95
C GLY A 15 19.03 -6.07 -4.44
N ARG A 16 19.40 -4.91 -3.89
CA ARG A 16 19.23 -4.61 -2.47
C ARG A 16 17.79 -4.21 -2.15
N ILE A 17 17.19 -3.41 -3.04
CA ILE A 17 15.77 -3.08 -3.01
C ILE A 17 15.11 -3.84 -4.16
N VAL A 18 14.07 -4.63 -3.87
CA VAL A 18 13.30 -5.33 -4.90
C VAL A 18 11.91 -4.71 -4.97
N ILE A 19 11.46 -4.43 -6.19
CA ILE A 19 10.08 -4.06 -6.51
C ILE A 19 9.67 -4.97 -7.66
N ASP A 20 8.72 -5.86 -7.43
CA ASP A 20 8.32 -6.88 -8.41
C ASP A 20 6.79 -6.82 -8.67
N PRO A 21 6.35 -6.47 -9.89
CA PRO A 21 7.17 -6.16 -11.07
C PRO A 21 7.83 -4.77 -11.01
N TYR A 22 9.07 -4.68 -11.52
CA TYR A 22 9.77 -3.40 -11.63
C TYR A 22 9.39 -2.67 -12.92
N ILE A 23 8.90 -1.44 -12.78
CA ILE A 23 8.56 -0.54 -13.89
C ILE A 23 9.53 0.66 -13.84
N PRO A 24 10.56 0.73 -14.71
CA PRO A 24 11.58 1.79 -14.66
C PRO A 24 11.03 3.22 -14.75
N GLU A 25 9.89 3.38 -15.41
CA GLU A 25 9.17 4.64 -15.61
C GLU A 25 8.44 5.12 -14.34
N ALA A 26 8.20 4.22 -13.38
CA ALA A 26 7.55 4.54 -12.11
C ALA A 26 8.49 5.27 -11.12
N VAL A 27 9.81 5.25 -11.35
CA VAL A 27 10.77 5.96 -10.51
C VAL A 27 10.63 7.47 -10.69
N GLN A 28 10.38 8.14 -9.57
CA GLN A 28 10.26 9.59 -9.40
C GLN A 28 11.56 10.16 -8.81
N PRO A 29 11.74 11.50 -8.72
CA PRO A 29 12.99 12.12 -8.26
C PRO A 29 13.55 11.64 -6.92
N SER A 30 12.69 11.13 -6.03
CA SER A 30 13.09 10.57 -4.72
C SER A 30 12.10 9.52 -4.20
N SER A 31 11.39 8.83 -5.10
CA SER A 31 10.40 7.80 -4.75
C SER A 31 10.15 6.86 -5.93
N VAL A 32 9.34 5.83 -5.73
CA VAL A 32 8.84 4.96 -6.79
C VAL A 32 7.32 4.93 -6.67
N ASP A 33 6.61 5.22 -7.75
CA ASP A 33 5.16 5.03 -7.81
C ASP A 33 4.84 3.53 -7.73
N LEU A 34 3.91 3.16 -6.85
CA LEU A 34 3.37 1.80 -6.73
C LEU A 34 1.92 1.78 -7.23
N HIS A 35 1.44 0.60 -7.61
CA HIS A 35 0.11 0.40 -8.17
C HIS A 35 -0.80 -0.32 -7.17
N LEU A 36 -2.11 -0.14 -7.34
CA LEU A 36 -3.13 -0.76 -6.49
C LEU A 36 -3.47 -2.16 -7.01
N ASP A 37 -3.44 -3.17 -6.15
CA ASP A 37 -3.92 -4.51 -6.47
C ASP A 37 -5.46 -4.55 -6.54
N ARG A 38 -6.00 -5.64 -7.08
CA ARG A 38 -7.44 -5.84 -7.31
C ARG A 38 -8.17 -6.43 -6.11
N ARG A 39 -7.47 -6.68 -5.01
CA ARG A 39 -7.97 -7.32 -3.80
C ARG A 39 -8.13 -6.32 -2.66
N PHE A 40 -9.32 -6.29 -2.09
CA PHE A 40 -9.70 -5.39 -1.02
C PHE A 40 -10.30 -6.17 0.15
N ARG A 41 -10.07 -5.68 1.37
CA ARG A 41 -10.85 -6.09 2.54
C ARG A 41 -11.84 -5.00 2.91
N VAL A 42 -13.13 -5.36 2.91
CA VAL A 42 -14.24 -4.46 3.25
C VAL A 42 -14.77 -4.83 4.62
N PHE A 43 -15.09 -3.83 5.44
CA PHE A 43 -15.60 -4.02 6.80
C PHE A 43 -17.09 -4.40 6.81
N ARG A 44 -17.43 -5.43 7.60
CA ARG A 44 -18.82 -5.87 7.80
C ARG A 44 -19.34 -5.39 9.15
N ASN A 45 -19.58 -4.08 9.25
CA ASN A 45 -19.99 -3.39 10.49
C ASN A 45 -21.30 -3.91 11.11
N SER A 46 -22.11 -4.68 10.38
CA SER A 46 -23.32 -5.31 10.91
C SER A 46 -23.07 -6.60 11.70
N ARG A 47 -21.88 -7.21 11.59
CA ARG A 47 -21.54 -8.48 12.28
C ARG A 47 -21.06 -8.28 13.71
N TYR A 48 -20.43 -7.13 13.99
CA TYR A 48 -19.94 -6.80 15.32
C TYR A 48 -20.42 -5.41 15.75
N PRO A 49 -20.82 -5.21 17.00
CA PRO A 49 -21.23 -3.90 17.50
C PRO A 49 -20.06 -2.92 17.72
N TYR A 50 -18.82 -3.43 17.75
CA TYR A 50 -17.60 -2.65 17.95
C TYR A 50 -16.35 -3.45 17.52
N ILE A 51 -15.20 -2.78 17.47
CA ILE A 51 -13.88 -3.39 17.30
C ILE A 51 -13.23 -3.53 18.69
N ASP A 52 -12.85 -4.75 19.07
CA ASP A 52 -12.06 -5.04 20.26
C ASP A 52 -10.69 -5.54 19.85
N VAL A 53 -9.68 -4.67 19.98
CA VAL A 53 -8.29 -4.96 19.64
C VAL A 53 -7.65 -6.08 20.48
N ARG A 54 -8.33 -6.55 21.53
CA ARG A 54 -7.87 -7.66 22.39
C ARG A 54 -8.51 -8.99 22.05
N ALA A 55 -9.49 -9.03 21.14
CA ALA A 55 -10.23 -10.23 20.78
C ALA A 55 -10.10 -10.50 19.27
N GLU A 56 -10.10 -11.79 18.90
CA GLU A 56 -10.18 -12.16 17.50
C GLU A 56 -11.58 -11.87 16.94
N GLN A 57 -11.63 -11.21 15.78
CA GLN A 57 -12.87 -10.91 15.04
C GLN A 57 -12.69 -11.33 13.58
N PRO A 58 -12.63 -12.63 13.27
CA PRO A 58 -12.26 -13.14 11.95
C PRO A 58 -13.24 -12.73 10.84
N GLU A 59 -14.49 -12.40 11.21
CA GLU A 59 -15.53 -11.95 10.26
C GLU A 59 -15.62 -10.43 10.14
N LEU A 60 -14.70 -9.68 10.74
CA LEU A 60 -14.72 -8.21 10.74
C LEU A 60 -14.57 -7.66 9.32
N THR A 61 -13.80 -8.37 8.49
CA THR A 61 -13.61 -8.03 7.08
C THR A 61 -13.91 -9.23 6.19
N GLU A 62 -14.26 -8.94 4.95
CA GLU A 62 -14.33 -9.93 3.88
C GLU A 62 -13.40 -9.54 2.73
N LEU A 63 -12.90 -10.54 2.00
CA LEU A 63 -12.12 -10.31 0.79
C LEU A 63 -13.05 -10.08 -0.40
N VAL A 64 -12.81 -9.00 -1.12
CA VAL A 64 -13.45 -8.66 -2.39
C VAL A 64 -12.37 -8.58 -3.46
N GLU A 65 -12.53 -9.33 -4.55
CA GLU A 65 -11.65 -9.26 -5.72
C GLU A 65 -12.41 -8.66 -6.90
N ILE A 66 -11.85 -7.61 -7.49
CA ILE A 66 -12.49 -6.87 -8.59
C ILE A 66 -12.07 -7.48 -9.93
N GLY A 67 -13.04 -7.98 -10.68
CA GLY A 67 -12.83 -8.61 -11.98
C GLY A 67 -12.82 -7.64 -13.17
N GLY A 68 -12.24 -8.07 -14.29
CA GLY A 68 -12.34 -7.37 -15.58
C GLY A 68 -11.75 -5.95 -15.60
N ASP A 69 -12.52 -4.99 -16.07
CA ASP A 69 -12.16 -3.56 -16.07
C ASP A 69 -13.08 -2.74 -15.15
N GLU A 70 -13.73 -3.40 -14.19
CA GLU A 70 -14.59 -2.73 -13.23
C GLU A 70 -13.77 -1.96 -12.19
N PRO A 71 -14.18 -0.74 -11.80
CA PRO A 71 -13.53 -0.02 -10.72
C PRO A 71 -14.03 -0.49 -9.34
N PHE A 72 -13.16 -0.37 -8.33
CA PHE A 72 -13.62 -0.35 -6.94
C PHE A 72 -14.20 1.02 -6.62
N ILE A 73 -15.44 1.09 -6.13
CA ILE A 73 -16.09 2.34 -5.75
C ILE A 73 -15.91 2.58 -4.25
N LEU A 74 -15.03 3.51 -3.90
CA LEU A 74 -14.86 3.99 -2.52
C LEU A 74 -15.78 5.19 -2.28
N HIS A 75 -16.79 5.02 -1.43
CA HIS A 75 -17.69 6.11 -1.05
C HIS A 75 -17.06 7.01 0.02
N PRO A 76 -17.43 8.30 0.08
CA PRO A 76 -16.94 9.20 1.12
C PRO A 76 -17.23 8.68 2.53
N GLY A 77 -16.21 8.62 3.38
CA GLY A 77 -16.31 8.18 4.77
C GLY A 77 -16.25 6.65 4.96
N GLU A 78 -16.11 5.88 3.88
CA GLU A 78 -15.83 4.45 3.96
C GLU A 78 -14.33 4.19 4.20
N PHE A 79 -14.03 3.05 4.82
CA PHE A 79 -12.66 2.60 5.06
C PHE A 79 -12.49 1.17 4.56
N VAL A 80 -11.46 0.95 3.74
CA VAL A 80 -11.13 -0.39 3.21
C VAL A 80 -9.62 -0.63 3.27
N LEU A 81 -9.24 -1.89 3.34
CA LEU A 81 -7.84 -2.27 3.17
C LEU A 81 -7.60 -2.68 1.72
N GLY A 82 -6.59 -2.10 1.09
CA GLY A 82 -6.06 -2.55 -0.20
C GLY A 82 -4.66 -3.11 -0.04
N SER A 83 -4.03 -3.44 -1.16
CA SER A 83 -2.62 -3.80 -1.19
C SER A 83 -1.94 -3.23 -2.42
N THR A 84 -0.61 -3.05 -2.36
CA THR A 84 0.17 -2.76 -3.56
C THR A 84 0.16 -3.95 -4.49
N PHE A 85 0.12 -3.69 -5.79
CA PHE A 85 0.28 -4.71 -6.81
C PHE A 85 1.69 -5.29 -6.77
N GLU A 86 2.69 -4.44 -6.57
CA GLU A 86 4.07 -4.84 -6.44
C GLU A 86 4.36 -5.48 -5.09
N ARG A 87 5.18 -6.53 -5.12
CA ARG A 87 5.92 -7.05 -3.97
C ARG A 87 7.16 -6.19 -3.75
N VAL A 88 7.39 -5.76 -2.50
CA VAL A 88 8.55 -4.95 -2.11
C VAL A 88 9.45 -5.76 -1.18
N GLU A 89 10.76 -5.67 -1.40
CA GLU A 89 11.79 -6.20 -0.50
C GLU A 89 12.79 -5.09 -0.16
N LEU A 90 13.09 -4.91 1.12
CA LEU A 90 14.05 -3.91 1.61
C LEU A 90 15.25 -4.57 2.29
N PRO A 91 16.46 -3.99 2.19
CA PRO A 91 17.60 -4.44 2.96
C PRO A 91 17.43 -4.06 4.45
N ASP A 92 18.32 -4.54 5.31
CA ASP A 92 18.27 -4.37 6.77
C ASP A 92 18.69 -2.98 7.27
N ASP A 93 19.14 -2.09 6.38
CA ASP A 93 19.62 -0.75 6.66
C ASP A 93 18.80 0.36 5.96
N VAL A 94 17.69 0.01 5.29
CA VAL A 94 16.81 0.96 4.61
C VAL A 94 15.39 0.87 5.16
N VAL A 95 14.81 2.04 5.43
CA VAL A 95 13.40 2.22 5.75
C VAL A 95 12.71 2.84 4.55
N ALA A 96 11.51 2.39 4.23
CA ALA A 96 10.65 3.07 3.25
C ALA A 96 9.43 3.72 3.91
N ARG A 97 8.81 4.63 3.18
CA ARG A 97 7.55 5.27 3.57
C ARG A 97 6.58 5.23 2.40
N LEU A 98 5.36 4.79 2.65
CA LEU A 98 4.22 5.04 1.77
C LEU A 98 3.80 6.49 1.91
N GLU A 99 3.58 7.15 0.78
CA GLU A 99 3.11 8.53 0.73
C GLU A 99 2.10 8.67 -0.42
N GLY A 100 1.04 9.43 -0.19
CA GLY A 100 0.00 9.66 -1.20
C GLY A 100 0.48 10.56 -2.33
N LYS A 101 -0.02 10.32 -3.55
CA LYS A 101 0.22 11.24 -4.66
C LYS A 101 -0.59 12.52 -4.44
N SER A 102 0.05 13.67 -4.65
CA SER A 102 -0.61 14.97 -4.48
C SER A 102 -1.87 15.12 -5.35
N SER A 103 -1.91 14.50 -6.54
CA SER A 103 -3.09 14.48 -7.40
C SER A 103 -4.29 13.80 -6.74
N LEU A 104 -4.07 12.69 -6.02
CA LEU A 104 -5.10 11.92 -5.34
C LEU A 104 -5.50 12.56 -4.00
N GLY A 105 -4.52 13.09 -3.25
CA GLY A 105 -4.80 13.81 -2.02
C GLY A 105 -5.69 15.04 -2.23
N ARG A 106 -5.60 15.73 -3.37
CA ARG A 106 -6.50 16.83 -3.73
C ARG A 106 -7.94 16.39 -4.05
N LEU A 107 -8.16 15.10 -4.27
CA LEU A 107 -9.50 14.51 -4.45
C LEU A 107 -10.07 13.94 -3.14
N GLY A 108 -9.31 14.05 -2.04
CA GLY A 108 -9.72 13.55 -0.73
C GLY A 108 -9.33 12.10 -0.46
N LEU A 109 -8.57 11.44 -1.35
CA LEU A 109 -8.13 10.06 -1.12
C LEU A 109 -6.93 10.01 -0.19
N LEU A 110 -7.08 9.31 0.92
CA LEU A 110 -6.00 8.89 1.80
C LEU A 110 -5.59 7.45 1.47
N ILE A 111 -4.28 7.17 1.43
CA ILE A 111 -3.76 5.83 1.09
C ILE A 111 -3.14 5.09 2.29
N HIS A 112 -2.85 5.83 3.34
CA HIS A 112 -2.52 5.33 4.67
C HIS A 112 -2.99 6.38 5.67
N SER A 113 -3.50 5.94 6.82
CA SER A 113 -3.90 6.83 7.93
C SER A 113 -2.99 6.64 9.14
N THR A 114 -2.46 5.43 9.34
CA THR A 114 -1.77 5.06 10.58
C THR A 114 -0.41 4.38 10.35
N ALA A 115 -0.27 3.52 9.35
CA ALA A 115 0.92 2.68 9.17
C ALA A 115 1.57 2.84 7.78
N GLY A 116 2.12 4.02 7.49
CA GLY A 116 2.89 4.27 6.26
C GLY A 116 4.39 3.88 6.34
N TYR A 117 4.87 3.42 7.50
CA TYR A 117 6.28 3.10 7.73
C TYR A 117 6.57 1.65 7.34
N VAL A 118 7.62 1.42 6.56
CA VAL A 118 8.03 0.09 6.12
C VAL A 118 9.41 -0.23 6.72
N ASP A 119 9.44 -1.27 7.54
CA ASP A 119 10.62 -1.66 8.30
C ASP A 119 11.76 -2.20 7.40
N PRO A 120 13.02 -2.08 7.83
CA PRO A 120 14.13 -2.76 7.17
C PRO A 120 13.95 -4.28 7.21
N GLY A 121 14.32 -4.95 6.12
CA GLY A 121 14.12 -6.40 5.96
C GLY A 121 12.67 -6.80 5.63
N TRP A 122 11.77 -5.85 5.37
CA TRP A 122 10.42 -6.16 4.90
C TRP A 122 10.45 -6.95 3.58
N GLU A 123 9.58 -7.96 3.45
CA GLU A 123 9.30 -8.67 2.20
C GLU A 123 7.79 -8.90 2.06
N GLY A 124 7.17 -8.36 1.00
CA GLY A 124 5.77 -8.60 0.69
C GLY A 124 5.07 -7.44 -0.01
N ASN A 125 3.79 -7.60 -0.29
CA ASN A 125 2.92 -6.52 -0.75
C ASN A 125 2.57 -5.61 0.44
N LEU A 126 2.63 -4.30 0.23
CA LEU A 126 2.32 -3.34 1.27
C LEU A 126 0.81 -3.23 1.43
N THR A 127 0.34 -3.11 2.67
CA THR A 127 -1.09 -2.87 2.95
C THR A 127 -1.39 -1.38 2.80
N LEU A 128 -2.52 -1.07 2.18
CA LEU A 128 -3.02 0.29 2.00
C LEU A 128 -4.27 0.50 2.84
N GLU A 129 -4.37 1.63 3.51
CA GLU A 129 -5.55 2.01 4.32
C GLU A 129 -6.28 3.13 3.56
N LEU A 130 -7.31 2.77 2.79
CA LEU A 130 -7.97 3.68 1.85
C LEU A 130 -9.22 4.29 2.48
N SER A 131 -9.32 5.63 2.43
CA SER A 131 -10.50 6.40 2.89
C SER A 131 -10.63 7.75 2.18
#